data_AF-A0A951S3B0-F1
#
_entry.id   AF-A0A951S3B0-F1
#
_cell.length_a   1.000
_cell.length_b   1.000
_cell.length_c   1.000
_cell.angle_alpha   90.00
_cell.angle_beta   90.00
_cell.angle_gamma   90.00
#
_symmetry.space_group_name_H-M   'P 1'
#
loop_
_entity.id
_entity.type
_entity.pdbx_description
1 polymer ?
#
loop_
_entity_poly.entity_id
_entity_poly.type
_entity_poly.pdbx_seq_one_letter_code
_entity_poly.pdbx_strand_id
1 'polypeptide(L)'
;MRPIYLYANTGGILRKIAVDMAYLFAHNKIRLPKYYFEDSLHFIYSDAKDLNKTEQYFLTKDKVVKEDNDFFYFDFPVKLNQVIGISI
;
A
#
# COMPACT_ATOMS: atom_id res chain seq x y z
N MET A 1 10.50 8.08 -11.26
CA MET A 1 9.85 7.75 -9.97
C MET A 1 9.30 6.33 -10.10
N ARG A 2 9.63 5.42 -9.16
CA ARG A 2 9.21 4.02 -9.26
C ARG A 2 7.73 3.88 -8.84
N PRO A 3 6.88 3.16 -9.59
CA PRO A 3 5.52 2.90 -9.15
C PRO A 3 5.49 2.03 -7.89
N ILE A 4 4.61 2.37 -6.96
CA ILE A 4 4.31 1.58 -5.77
C ILE A 4 3.02 0.81 -6.01
N TYR A 5 3.02 -0.45 -5.58
CA TYR A 5 1.87 -1.34 -5.71
C TYR A 5 1.41 -1.81 -4.33
N LEU A 6 0.10 -1.88 -4.19
CA LEU A 6 -0.54 -2.73 -3.20
C LEU A 6 -0.73 -4.12 -3.80
N TYR A 7 -0.64 -5.11 -2.93
CA TYR A 7 -0.81 -6.50 -3.23
C TYR A 7 -2.08 -6.98 -2.54
N ALA A 8 -2.97 -7.62 -3.29
CA ALA A 8 -4.14 -8.30 -2.76
C ALA A 8 -4.06 -9.77 -3.16
N ASN A 9 -4.26 -10.67 -2.20
CA ASN A 9 -4.35 -12.10 -2.47
C ASN A 9 -5.81 -12.52 -2.34
N THR A 10 -6.40 -12.95 -3.46
CA THR A 10 -7.79 -13.39 -3.53
C THR A 10 -7.82 -14.75 -4.20
N GLY A 11 -8.20 -15.79 -3.45
CA GLY A 11 -8.29 -17.15 -4.00
C GLY A 11 -6.96 -17.72 -4.52
N GLY A 12 -5.82 -17.29 -3.98
CA GLY A 12 -4.49 -17.74 -4.40
C GLY A 12 -3.89 -16.94 -5.56
N ILE A 13 -4.63 -15.97 -6.12
CA ILE A 13 -4.13 -15.07 -7.17
C ILE A 13 -3.64 -13.78 -6.52
N LEU A 14 -2.36 -13.47 -6.73
CA LEU A 14 -1.76 -12.22 -6.27
C LEU A 14 -1.97 -11.11 -7.32
N ARG A 15 -2.78 -10.12 -6.96
CA ARG A 15 -3.08 -8.94 -7.79
C ARG A 15 -2.27 -7.74 -7.35
N LYS A 16 -1.83 -6.92 -8.30
CA LYS A 16 -1.12 -5.66 -8.06
C LYS A 16 -2.06 -4.50 -8.35
N ILE A 17 -2.25 -3.60 -7.39
CA ILE A 17 -3.03 -2.38 -7.52
C ILE A 17 -2.06 -1.20 -7.45
N ALA A 18 -2.00 -0.39 -8.51
CA ALA A 18 -1.13 0.78 -8.53
C ALA A 18 -1.65 1.83 -7.53
N VAL A 19 -0.75 2.35 -6.69
CA VAL A 19 -1.06 3.46 -5.80
C VAL A 19 -1.07 4.76 -6.59
N ASP A 20 -1.98 5.66 -6.22
CA ASP A 20 -1.95 7.04 -6.69
C ASP A 20 -0.69 7.76 -6.19
N MET A 21 0.34 7.77 -7.03
CA MET A 21 1.65 8.34 -6.72
C MET A 21 1.60 9.87 -6.55
N ALA A 22 0.67 10.56 -7.22
CA ALA A 22 0.55 12.01 -7.12
C ALA A 22 0.03 12.41 -5.73
N TYR A 23 -1.02 11.73 -5.28
CA TYR A 23 -1.57 11.96 -3.95
C TYR A 23 -0.60 11.51 -2.84
N LEU A 24 0.05 10.35 -3.03
CA LEU A 24 1.04 9.84 -2.09
C LEU A 24 2.20 10.81 -1.90
N PHE A 25 2.73 11.40 -2.98
CA PHE A 25 3.84 12.33 -2.89
C PHE A 25 3.45 13.66 -2.24
N ALA A 26 2.27 14.20 -2.58
CA ALA A 26 1.80 15.48 -2.07
C ALA A 26 1.39 15.42 -0.59
N HIS A 27 0.85 14.29 -0.13
CA HIS A 27 0.22 14.17 1.18
C HIS A 27 0.82 13.10 2.10
N ASN A 28 1.77 12.30 1.62
CA ASN A 28 2.31 11.13 2.32
C ASN A 28 1.22 10.17 2.83
N LYS A 29 0.15 9.99 2.03
CA LYS A 29 -0.99 9.14 2.33
C LYS A 29 -1.38 8.32 1.12
N ILE A 30 -1.83 7.09 1.36
CA ILE A 30 -2.39 6.24 0.31
C ILE A 30 -3.86 6.62 0.15
N ARG A 31 -4.24 7.07 -1.04
CA ARG A 31 -5.63 7.23 -1.46
C ARG A 31 -6.05 5.99 -2.25
N LEU A 32 -7.02 5.26 -1.73
CA LEU A 32 -7.49 4.00 -2.30
C LEU A 32 -8.99 4.11 -2.63
N PRO A 33 -9.40 3.93 -3.89
CA PRO A 33 -10.82 3.79 -4.22
C PRO A 33 -11.48 2.65 -3.45
N LYS A 34 -12.67 2.89 -2.89
CA LYS A 34 -13.34 1.89 -2.02
C LYS A 34 -13.59 0.55 -2.69
N TYR A 35 -13.86 0.56 -4.00
CA TYR A 35 -14.10 -0.67 -4.77
C TYR A 35 -12.85 -1.54 -4.96
N TYR A 36 -11.65 -1.01 -4.69
CA TYR A 36 -10.42 -1.80 -4.64
C TYR A 36 -10.11 -2.33 -3.24
N PHE A 37 -10.87 -1.96 -2.21
CA PHE A 37 -10.59 -2.38 -0.83
C PHE A 37 -10.87 -3.86 -0.63
N GLU A 38 -9.87 -4.58 -0.12
CA GLU A 38 -9.91 -6.01 0.18
C GLU A 38 -9.14 -6.27 1.47
N ASP A 39 -9.57 -7.27 2.25
CA ASP A 39 -9.00 -7.55 3.58
C ASP A 39 -7.51 -7.92 3.55
N SER A 40 -7.02 -8.44 2.42
CA SER A 40 -5.62 -8.86 2.24
C SER A 40 -4.73 -7.80 1.60
N LEU A 41 -5.21 -6.56 1.43
CA LEU A 41 -4.41 -5.48 0.85
C LEU A 41 -3.20 -5.16 1.70
N HIS A 42 -2.02 -5.19 1.10
CA HIS A 42 -0.77 -4.81 1.76
C HIS A 42 0.25 -4.24 0.79
N PHE A 43 1.24 -3.51 1.29
CA PHE A 43 2.49 -3.28 0.55
C PHE A 43 3.66 -3.94 1.29
N ILE A 44 4.74 -4.18 0.57
CA ILE A 44 5.95 -4.78 1.11
C ILE A 44 7.01 -3.69 1.24
N TYR A 45 7.71 -3.69 2.36
CA TYR A 45 8.79 -2.75 2.62
C TYR A 45 9.99 -3.45 3.26
N SER A 46 11.18 -2.89 3.08
CA SER A 46 12.38 -3.31 3.81
C SER A 46 12.41 -2.71 5.22
N ASP A 47 12.84 -3.52 6.20
CA ASP A 47 13.07 -3.04 7.55
C ASP A 47 14.12 -1.92 7.56
N ALA A 48 14.00 -0.98 8.49
CA ALA A 48 14.89 0.17 8.57
C ALA A 48 16.30 -0.20 9.10
N LYS A 49 16.42 -1.30 9.84
CA LYS A 49 17.66 -1.79 10.45
C LYS A 49 18.30 -2.91 9.62
N ASP A 50 17.48 -3.75 8.97
CA ASP A 50 17.96 -4.84 8.12
C ASP A 50 17.31 -4.81 6.73
N LEU A 51 18.09 -4.38 5.73
CA LEU A 51 17.62 -4.27 4.35
C LEU A 51 17.33 -5.63 3.69
N ASN A 52 17.83 -6.74 4.25
CA ASN A 52 17.52 -8.09 3.75
C ASN A 52 16.19 -8.62 4.29
N LYS A 53 15.64 -7.97 5.32
CA LYS A 53 14.36 -8.35 5.91
C LYS A 53 13.24 -7.54 5.27
N THR A 54 12.27 -8.26 4.71
CA THR A 54 11.06 -7.67 4.14
C THR A 54 9.86 -7.89 5.04
N GLU A 55 9.04 -6.87 5.22
CA GLU A 55 7.81 -6.91 6.01
C GLU A 55 6.60 -6.51 5.16
N GLN A 56 5.41 -6.93 5.59
CA GLN A 56 4.14 -6.63 4.94
C GLN A 56 3.33 -5.68 5.82
N TYR A 57 2.92 -4.55 5.27
CA TYR A 57 2.00 -3.63 5.94
C TYR A 57 0.60 -3.77 5.35
N PHE A 58 -0.31 -4.35 6.13
CA PHE A 58 -1.72 -4.51 5.73
C PHE A 58 -2.53 -3.24 5.90
N LEU A 59 -3.32 -2.89 4.89
CA LEU A 59 -4.29 -1.79 4.89
C LEU A 59 -5.63 -2.36 5.33
N THR A 60 -5.82 -2.44 6.64
CA THR A 60 -7.04 -2.93 7.27
C THR A 60 -8.00 -1.78 7.59
N LYS A 61 -9.28 -2.09 7.80
CA LYS A 61 -10.32 -1.06 7.99
C LYS A 61 -10.09 -0.19 9.24
N ASP A 62 -9.49 -0.74 10.29
CA ASP A 62 -9.09 -0.02 11.51
C ASP A 62 -7.99 1.03 11.28
N LYS A 63 -7.23 0.91 10.17
CA LYS A 63 -6.17 1.85 9.79
C LYS A 63 -6.64 2.95 8.84
N VAL A 64 -7.93 2.99 8.53
CA VAL A 64 -8.52 4.07 7.72
C VAL A 64 -8.51 5.35 8.57
N VAL A 65 -7.73 6.33 8.12
CA VAL A 65 -7.57 7.62 8.82
C VAL A 65 -8.65 8.60 8.41
N LYS A 66 -9.12 8.49 7.16
CA LYS A 66 -10.21 9.29 6.61
C LYS A 66 -10.93 8.47 5.56
N GLU A 67 -12.22 8.73 5.41
CA GLU A 67 -13.08 8.18 4.38
C GLU A 67 -13.87 9.34 3.76
N ASP A 68 -13.99 9.37 2.43
CA ASP A 68 -14.98 10.19 1.73
C ASP A 68 -15.98 9.29 0.99
N ASN A 69 -16.75 9.80 0.02
CA ASN A 69 -17.74 8.98 -0.67
C ASN A 69 -17.09 7.83 -1.48
N ASP A 70 -15.92 8.08 -2.08
CA ASP A 70 -15.33 7.23 -3.12
C ASP A 70 -14.00 6.59 -2.70
N PHE A 71 -13.33 7.14 -1.69
CA PHE A 71 -11.97 6.76 -1.29
C PHE A 71 -11.82 6.51 0.21
N PHE A 72 -10.94 5.55 0.52
CA PHE A 72 -10.29 5.38 1.80
C PHE A 72 -8.91 6.02 1.78
N TYR A 73 -8.53 6.63 2.89
CA TYR A 73 -7.23 7.23 3.09
C TYR A 73 -6.48 6.53 4.22
N PHE A 74 -5.26 6.11 3.93
CA PHE A 74 -4.37 5.46 4.88
C PHE A 74 -3.10 6.28 5.05
N ASP A 75 -2.54 6.29 6.25
CA ASP A 75 -1.20 6.82 6.46
C ASP A 75 -0.16 5.92 5.79
N PHE A 76 0.93 6.54 5.33
CA PHE A 76 2.07 5.84 4.75
C PHE A 76 3.23 5.84 5.77
N PRO A 77 3.40 4.76 6.55
CA PRO A 77 4.30 4.74 7.71
C PRO A 77 5.78 4.52 7.36
N VAL A 78 6.12 4.38 6.07
CA VAL A 78 7.48 4.05 5.62
C VAL A 78 7.97 5.07 4.60
N LYS A 79 9.28 5.10 4.34
CA LYS A 79 9.82 5.92 3.24
C LYS A 79 9.57 5.24 1.89
N LEU A 80 9.34 6.04 0.86
CA LEU A 80 9.10 5.54 -0.51
C LEU A 80 10.21 4.62 -1.03
N ASN A 81 11.46 4.84 -0.63
CA ASN A 81 12.61 4.02 -1.03
C ASN A 81 12.67 2.66 -0.32
N GLN A 82 11.95 2.48 0.79
CA GLN A 82 11.85 1.20 1.48
C GLN A 82 10.80 0.30 0.83
N VAL A 83 9.88 0.84 0.03
CA VAL A 83 8.84 0.02 -0.59
C VAL A 83 9.41 -0.81 -1.72
N ILE A 84 9.17 -2.11 -1.63
CA ILE A 84 9.68 -3.11 -2.56
C ILE A 84 8.53 -3.47 -3.51
N GLY A 85 8.75 -3.22 -4.79
CA GLY A 85 7.94 -3.85 -5.82
C GLY A 85 8.45 -5.26 -6.07
N ILE A 86 7.65 -6.27 -5.75
CA ILE A 86 7.86 -7.64 -6.22
C ILE A 86 7.61 -7.67 -7.72
N SER A 87 8.61 -8.09 -8.50
CA SER A 87 8.37 -8.65 -9.84
C SER A 87 7.85 -10.07 -9.62
N ILE A 88 6.61 -10.33 -10.01
CA ILE A 88 6.04 -11.69 -10.05
C ILE A 88 6.33 -12.17 -11.46
#